data_AF-A0A7W1S6B6-F1
#
_entry.id   AF-A0A7W1S6B6-F1
#
_cell.length_a   1.000
_cell.length_b   1.000
_cell.length_c   1.000
_cell.angle_alpha   90.00
_cell.angle_beta   90.00
_cell.angle_gamma   90.00
#
_symmetry.space_group_name_H-M   'P 1'
#
loop_
_entity.id
_entity.type
_entity.pdbx_description
1 polymer ?
#
loop_
_entity_poly.entity_id
_entity_poly.type
_entity_poly.pdbx_seq_one_letter_code
_entity_poly.pdbx_strand_id
1 'polypeptide(L)'
;MAKQKRATATIKIAYREEVDLIAWWNSVPRGTRNAVIKDLMRDYIDHNQSGYRLIYPRNMPQPFNRGRFTQICCDAAQIRTALMDLLGYVGRVIQQVVVTGGVPPNSRSPNGDVVIQGADADVI
;
A
#
# COMPACT_ATOMS: atom_id res chain seq x y z
N MET A 1 6.60 37.63 -29.90
CA MET A 1 7.61 36.55 -29.93
C MET A 1 7.75 35.98 -28.53
N ALA A 2 7.36 34.72 -28.29
CA ALA A 2 7.47 34.11 -26.96
C ALA A 2 8.96 33.89 -26.60
N LYS A 3 9.39 34.38 -25.42
CA LYS A 3 10.75 34.14 -24.92
C LYS A 3 10.94 32.64 -24.69
N GLN A 4 11.83 32.03 -25.45
CA GLN A 4 12.16 30.61 -25.30
C GLN A 4 12.94 30.42 -23.99
N LYS A 5 12.31 29.77 -23.00
CA LYS A 5 12.92 29.49 -21.70
C LYS A 5 14.02 28.44 -21.91
N ARG A 6 15.28 28.82 -21.69
CA ARG A 6 16.43 27.89 -21.75
C ARG A 6 16.67 27.30 -20.37
N ALA A 7 16.83 25.99 -20.32
CA ALA A 7 17.29 25.25 -19.14
C ALA A 7 18.56 24.48 -19.52
N THR A 8 19.54 24.46 -18.62
CA THR A 8 20.81 23.76 -18.81
C THR A 8 20.96 22.73 -17.70
N ALA A 9 21.32 21.50 -18.07
CA ALA A 9 21.64 20.44 -17.13
C ALA A 9 23.10 20.01 -17.31
N THR A 10 23.75 19.64 -16.21
CA THR A 10 25.10 19.06 -16.22
C THR A 10 25.01 17.63 -15.69
N ILE A 11 25.54 16.68 -16.45
CA ILE A 11 25.54 15.26 -16.10
C ILE A 11 26.98 14.87 -15.74
N LYS A 12 27.14 14.26 -14.56
CA LYS A 12 28.40 13.67 -14.10
C LYS A 12 28.17 12.18 -13.92
N ILE A 13 29.04 11.38 -14.53
CA ILE A 13 28.94 9.92 -14.59
C ILE A 13 30.17 9.36 -13.88
N ALA A 14 29.98 8.42 -12.97
CA ALA A 14 31.05 7.89 -12.12
C ALA A 14 31.67 6.62 -12.73
N TYR A 15 32.98 6.65 -12.97
CA TYR A 15 33.71 5.54 -13.61
C TYR A 15 33.63 4.19 -12.90
N ARG A 16 33.39 4.17 -11.58
CA ARG A 16 33.35 2.91 -10.82
C ARG A 16 32.06 2.13 -11.01
N GLU A 17 30.96 2.81 -11.27
CA GLU A 17 29.61 2.22 -11.27
C GLU A 17 29.04 2.12 -12.69
N GLU A 18 29.51 2.97 -13.60
CA GLU A 18 28.83 3.22 -14.88
C GLU A 18 29.80 3.06 -16.07
N VAL A 19 30.66 2.03 -16.03
CA VAL A 19 31.69 1.78 -17.05
C VAL A 19 31.09 1.67 -18.46
N ASP A 20 30.01 0.91 -18.61
CA ASP A 20 29.35 0.69 -19.89
C ASP A 20 28.74 1.98 -20.46
N LEU A 21 28.14 2.80 -19.58
CA LEU A 21 27.57 4.10 -19.97
C LEU A 21 28.64 5.07 -20.44
N ILE A 22 29.81 5.05 -19.79
CA ILE A 22 30.95 5.89 -20.20
C ILE A 22 31.56 5.39 -21.52
N ALA A 23 31.69 4.07 -21.69
CA ALA A 23 32.17 3.47 -22.94
C ALA A 23 31.25 3.86 -24.11
N TRP A 24 29.93 3.75 -23.92
CA TRP A 24 28.94 4.22 -24.87
C TRP A 24 29.03 5.73 -25.11
N TRP A 25 29.13 6.55 -24.06
CA TRP A 25 29.26 8.00 -24.22
C TRP A 25 30.48 8.41 -25.03
N ASN A 26 31.58 7.66 -24.88
CA ASN A 26 32.81 7.89 -25.62
C ASN A 26 32.74 7.43 -27.08
N SER A 27 31.88 6.47 -27.43
CA SER A 27 31.67 6.05 -28.82
C SER A 27 30.87 7.07 -29.64
N VAL A 28 30.07 7.93 -28.97
CA VAL A 28 29.32 8.99 -29.65
C VAL A 28 30.26 10.12 -30.14
N PRO A 29 30.19 10.52 -31.43
CA PRO A 29 31.01 11.58 -31.99
C PRO A 29 30.93 12.91 -31.24
N ARG A 30 32.09 13.56 -31.06
CA ARG A 30 32.19 14.87 -30.41
C ARG A 30 31.54 15.93 -31.31
N GLY A 31 30.32 16.33 -30.96
CA GLY A 31 29.50 17.29 -31.73
C GLY A 31 28.03 16.89 -31.79
N THR A 32 27.76 15.58 -31.84
CA THR A 32 26.38 15.05 -31.90
C THR A 32 25.84 14.66 -30.53
N ARG A 33 26.69 14.51 -29.52
CA ARG A 33 26.35 14.16 -28.13
C ARG A 33 25.15 14.91 -27.56
N ASN A 34 25.06 16.22 -27.77
CA ASN A 34 23.93 17.01 -27.29
C ASN A 34 22.62 16.69 -28.03
N ALA A 35 22.68 16.35 -29.31
CA ALA A 35 21.52 15.90 -30.07
C ALA A 35 21.08 14.52 -29.58
N VAL A 36 22.02 13.58 -29.46
CA VAL A 36 21.77 12.22 -28.97
C VAL A 36 21.09 12.22 -27.60
N ILE A 37 21.58 13.02 -26.64
CA ILE A 37 20.94 13.11 -25.31
C ILE A 37 19.52 13.69 -25.40
N LYS A 38 19.29 14.69 -26.27
CA LYS A 38 17.95 15.25 -26.46
C LYS A 38 16.99 14.25 -27.08
N ASP A 39 17.45 13.48 -28.06
CA ASP A 39 16.63 12.48 -28.73
C ASP A 39 16.33 11.32 -27.76
N LEU A 40 17.32 10.86 -26.98
CA LEU A 40 17.10 9.88 -25.91
C LEU A 40 16.07 10.38 -24.87
N MET A 41 16.16 11.65 -24.46
CA MET A 41 15.21 12.22 -23.52
C MET A 41 13.79 12.35 -24.10
N ARG A 42 13.65 12.71 -25.38
CA ARG A 42 12.34 12.74 -26.04
C ARG A 42 11.76 11.33 -26.13
N ASP A 43 12.54 10.38 -26.60
CA ASP A 43 12.14 8.99 -26.74
C ASP A 43 11.69 8.41 -25.39
N TYR A 44 12.44 8.69 -24.32
CA TYR A 44 12.05 8.31 -22.97
C TYR A 44 10.74 8.97 -22.52
N ILE A 45 10.52 10.25 -22.80
CA ILE A 45 9.27 10.94 -22.43
C ILE A 45 8.08 10.36 -23.22
N ASP A 46 8.27 10.11 -24.51
CA ASP A 46 7.23 9.61 -25.41
C ASP A 46 6.82 8.18 -25.06
N HIS A 47 7.77 7.33 -24.66
CA HIS A 47 7.47 5.97 -24.21
C HIS A 47 6.95 5.88 -22.78
N ASN A 48 7.23 6.88 -21.93
CA ASN A 48 6.89 6.86 -20.50
C ASN A 48 5.81 7.89 -20.11
N GLN A 49 4.90 8.19 -21.05
CA GLN A 49 3.80 9.17 -20.91
C GLN A 49 2.89 8.96 -19.68
N SER A 50 2.91 7.78 -19.04
CA SER A 50 2.07 7.41 -17.90
C SER A 50 2.63 7.78 -16.52
N GLY A 51 3.75 8.50 -16.43
CA GLY A 51 4.14 9.15 -15.18
C GLY A 51 5.64 9.19 -14.99
N TYR A 52 6.16 10.41 -14.90
CA TYR A 52 7.51 10.67 -14.46
C TYR A 52 7.68 10.12 -13.03
N ARG A 53 8.15 8.87 -12.89
CA ARG A 53 8.62 8.38 -11.59
C ARG A 53 9.91 9.12 -11.28
N LEU A 54 9.79 10.21 -10.52
CA LEU A 54 10.94 10.79 -9.86
C LEU A 54 11.65 9.68 -9.09
N ILE A 55 12.82 9.29 -9.57
CA ILE A 55 13.76 8.52 -8.76
C ILE A 55 14.30 9.54 -7.75
N TYR A 56 13.61 9.67 -6.62
CA TYR A 56 14.10 10.49 -5.52
C TYR A 56 15.47 9.94 -5.11
N PRO A 57 16.50 10.79 -4.99
CA PRO A 57 17.78 10.34 -4.48
C PRO A 57 17.56 9.71 -3.11
N ARG A 58 18.19 8.57 -2.84
CA ARG A 58 18.02 7.76 -1.63
C ARG A 58 18.21 8.53 -0.32
N ASN A 59 18.83 9.71 -0.39
CA ASN A 59 19.13 10.61 0.72
C ASN A 59 18.12 11.76 0.90
N MET A 60 17.08 11.85 0.07
CA MET A 60 16.02 12.83 0.28
C MET A 60 15.05 12.26 1.31
N PRO A 61 14.85 12.91 2.48
CA PRO A 61 13.84 12.45 3.42
C PRO A 61 12.50 12.40 2.70
N GLN A 62 11.83 11.25 2.76
CA GLN A 62 10.48 11.13 2.21
C GLN A 62 9.63 12.28 2.78
N PRO A 63 8.88 13.00 1.93
CA PRO A 63 8.09 14.12 2.39
C PRO A 63 7.15 13.64 3.50
N PHE A 64 7.22 14.30 4.66
CA PHE A 64 6.40 13.97 5.81
C PHE A 64 4.91 14.11 5.45
N ASN A 65 4.24 12.97 5.28
CA ASN A 65 2.82 12.94 5.00
C ASN A 65 2.05 13.04 6.32
N ARG A 66 1.62 14.26 6.66
CA ARG A 66 0.83 14.56 7.87
C ARG A 66 -0.41 13.67 7.98
N GLY A 67 -1.12 13.44 6.87
CA GLY A 67 -2.35 12.64 6.85
C GLY A 67 -2.11 11.17 7.22
N ARG A 68 -1.04 10.58 6.68
CA ARG A 68 -0.65 9.21 7.02
C ARG A 68 -0.21 9.08 8.48
N PHE A 69 0.51 10.07 9.00
CA PHE A 69 0.92 10.10 10.41
C PHE A 69 -0.29 10.22 11.35
N THR A 70 -1.23 11.12 11.06
CA THR A 70 -2.45 11.25 11.87
C THR A 70 -3.30 9.99 11.86
N GLN A 71 -3.38 9.30 10.72
CA GLN A 71 -4.12 8.03 10.63
C GLN A 71 -3.48 6.94 11.50
N ILE A 72 -2.16 6.77 11.44
CA ILE A 72 -1.44 5.81 12.29
C ILE A 72 -1.66 6.12 13.79
N CYS A 73 -1.66 7.41 14.18
CA CYS A 73 -1.95 7.80 15.56
C CYS A 73 -3.38 7.47 15.98
N CYS A 74 -4.37 7.69 15.10
CA CYS A 74 -5.76 7.31 15.36
C CYS A 74 -5.92 5.80 15.48
N ASP A 75 -5.31 5.02 14.59
CA ASP A 75 -5.36 3.56 14.59
C ASP A 75 -4.72 3.01 15.88
N ALA A 76 -3.59 3.56 16.32
CA ALA A 76 -2.94 3.19 17.57
C ALA A 76 -3.82 3.49 18.80
N ALA A 77 -4.55 4.61 18.81
CA ALA A 77 -5.49 4.94 19.87
C ALA A 77 -6.70 3.99 19.91
N GLN A 78 -7.20 3.56 18.74
CA GLN A 78 -8.26 2.57 18.65
C GLN A 78 -7.82 1.19 19.15
N ILE A 79 -6.62 0.74 18.75
CA ILE A 79 -6.04 -0.53 19.22
C ILE A 79 -5.88 -0.52 20.74
N ARG A 80 -5.37 0.59 21.30
CA ARG A 80 -5.24 0.74 22.76
C ARG A 80 -6.59 0.62 23.47
N THR A 81 -7.62 1.26 22.93
CA THR A 81 -8.97 1.20 23.50
C THR A 81 -9.56 -0.20 23.43
N ALA A 82 -9.43 -0.89 22.29
CA ALA A 82 -9.91 -2.27 22.13
C ALA A 82 -9.22 -3.25 23.08
N LEU A 83 -7.91 -3.09 23.29
CA LEU A 83 -7.15 -3.92 24.24
C LEU A 83 -7.60 -3.69 25.69
N MET A 84 -7.91 -2.45 26.06
CA MET A 84 -8.41 -2.14 27.41
C MET A 84 -9.82 -2.68 27.65
N ASP A 85 -10.70 -2.62 26.64
CA ASP A 85 -12.04 -3.19 26.74
C ASP A 85 -12.03 -4.74 26.78
N LEU A 86 -11.11 -5.36 26.05
CA LEU A 86 -10.89 -6.82 26.08
C LEU A 86 -10.52 -7.32 27.50
N LEU A 87 -9.65 -6.61 28.20
CA LEU A 87 -9.29 -6.93 29.59
C LEU A 87 -10.51 -6.86 30.52
N GLY A 88 -11.36 -5.85 30.34
CA GLY A 88 -12.63 -5.73 31.08
C GLY A 88 -13.64 -6.81 30.72
N TYR A 89 -13.71 -7.22 29.46
CA TYR A 89 -14.55 -8.33 29.00
C TYR A 89 -14.11 -9.67 29.61
N VAL A 90 -12.80 -9.98 29.59
CA VAL A 90 -12.26 -11.20 30.20
C VAL A 90 -12.54 -11.23 31.70
N GLY A 91 -12.41 -10.10 32.40
CA GLY A 91 -12.77 -10.00 33.82
C GLY A 91 -14.25 -10.32 34.10
N ARG A 92 -15.16 -9.84 33.24
CA ARG A 92 -16.60 -10.13 33.33
C ARG A 92 -16.93 -11.59 33.03
N VAL A 93 -16.29 -12.19 32.03
CA VAL A 93 -16.45 -13.63 31.71
C VAL A 93 -15.95 -14.51 32.85
N ILE A 94 -14.79 -14.20 33.44
CA ILE A 94 -14.26 -14.93 34.59
C ILE A 94 -15.22 -14.85 35.78
N GLN A 95 -15.73 -13.65 36.09
CA GLN A 95 -16.74 -13.49 37.15
C GLN A 95 -18.02 -14.28 36.84
N GLN A 96 -18.48 -14.28 35.59
CA GLN A 96 -19.67 -15.01 35.19
C GLN A 96 -19.46 -16.52 35.30
N VAL A 97 -18.30 -17.07 34.92
CA VAL A 97 -17.99 -18.50 35.07
C VAL A 97 -17.85 -18.89 36.55
N VAL A 98 -17.28 -18.03 37.39
CA VAL A 98 -17.18 -18.26 38.85
C VAL A 98 -18.57 -18.20 39.51
N VAL A 99 -19.42 -17.25 39.12
CA VAL A 99 -20.81 -17.14 39.61
C VAL A 99 -21.67 -18.29 39.09
N THR A 100 -21.39 -18.79 37.89
CA THR A 100 -22.08 -19.95 37.28
C THR A 100 -21.41 -21.30 37.65
N GLY A 101 -20.39 -21.26 38.53
CA GLY A 101 -19.65 -22.41 39.07
C GLY A 101 -20.44 -23.27 40.05
N GLY A 102 -21.70 -23.56 39.72
CA GLY A 102 -22.60 -24.46 40.44
C GLY A 102 -23.61 -25.08 39.49
N VAL A 103 -23.19 -26.14 38.78
CA VAL A 103 -24.00 -27.12 38.04
C VAL A 103 -24.79 -26.59 36.82
N PRO A 104 -24.54 -27.11 35.59
CA PRO A 104 -25.48 -26.90 34.49
C PRO A 104 -26.72 -27.80 34.66
N PRO A 105 -27.96 -27.28 34.70
CA PRO A 105 -29.14 -28.12 34.56
C PRO A 105 -29.30 -28.49 33.08
N ASN A 106 -29.27 -29.80 32.81
CA ASN A 106 -29.80 -30.50 31.65
C ASN A 106 -30.00 -29.69 30.35
N SER A 107 -29.12 -29.97 29.39
CA SER A 107 -29.34 -29.78 27.97
C SER A 107 -30.60 -30.54 27.51
N ARG A 108 -31.77 -29.91 27.61
CA ARG A 108 -32.98 -30.37 26.91
C ARG A 108 -32.96 -29.72 25.53
N SER A 109 -32.74 -30.55 24.51
CA SER A 109 -32.82 -30.19 23.09
C SER A 109 -34.11 -29.40 22.80
N PRO A 110 -34.06 -28.26 22.11
CA PRO A 110 -35.26 -27.65 21.58
C PRO A 110 -35.81 -28.56 20.47
N ASN A 111 -37.10 -28.88 20.56
CA ASN A 111 -37.82 -29.60 19.53
C ASN A 111 -37.58 -28.94 18.18
N GLY A 112 -37.10 -29.72 17.21
CA GLY A 112 -37.15 -29.34 15.81
C GLY A 112 -38.59 -29.40 15.35
N ASP A 113 -39.17 -28.24 15.07
CA ASP A 113 -40.43 -28.17 14.34
C ASP A 113 -40.41 -26.95 13.41
N VAL A 114 -39.67 -27.11 12.30
CA VAL A 114 -39.91 -26.43 11.02
C VAL A 114 -39.39 -27.36 9.92
N VAL A 115 -40.30 -28.10 9.27
CA VAL A 115 -40.14 -28.44 7.84
C VAL A 115 -41.48 -28.20 7.15
N ILE A 116 -41.54 -27.06 6.48
CA ILE A 116 -42.47 -26.83 5.37
C ILE A 116 -41.91 -27.61 4.17
N GLN A 117 -42.63 -28.63 3.74
CA GLN A 117 -42.50 -29.26 2.41
C GLN A 117 -43.91 -29.76 2.10
N GLY A 118 -44.64 -29.20 1.14
CA GLY A 118 -44.24 -29.07 -0.25
C GLY A 118 -45.25 -29.90 -1.01
N ALA A 119 -46.18 -29.23 -1.67
CA ALA A 119 -47.22 -29.84 -2.46
C ALA A 119 -46.59 -30.76 -3.53
N ASP A 120 -47.03 -32.01 -3.55
CA ASP A 120 -47.02 -32.81 -4.76
C ASP A 120 -48.38 -33.49 -4.85
N ALA A 121 -49.15 -33.05 -5.84
CA ALA A 121 -50.39 -33.64 -6.26
C ALA A 121 -50.04 -34.57 -7.40
N ASP A 122 -50.23 -35.89 -7.24
CA ASP A 122 -50.72 -36.71 -8.35
C ASP A 122 -51.28 -38.08 -7.91
N VAL A 123 -52.31 -38.52 -8.65
CA VAL A 123 -52.91 -39.88 -8.81
C VAL A 123 -53.65 -40.46 -7.59
N ILE A 124 -54.96 -40.77 -7.61
CA ILE A 124 -55.80 -41.50 -8.59
C ILE A 124 -57.16 -40.80 -8.77
#